data_AF-A0A939ZA97-F1
#
_entry.id   AF-A0A939ZA97-F1
#
_cell.length_a   1.000
_cell.length_b   1.000
_cell.length_c   1.000
_cell.angle_alpha   90.00
_cell.angle_beta   90.00
_cell.angle_gamma   90.00
#
_symmetry.space_group_name_H-M   'P 1'
#
loop_
_entity.id
_entity.type
_entity.pdbx_description
1 polymer ?
#
loop_
_entity_poly.entity_id
_entity_poly.type
_entity_poly.pdbx_seq_one_letter_code
_entity_poly.pdbx_strand_id
1 'polypeptide(L)'
;CAKGLDDKELLETVRHGNIEISEVELTNPELLHSKAGSVVAKEKYGIEDEEILNSIYWHTTGKPDMSMLEKIIFLADYIEPNRANIPWIDSIRQKAFTDMDEAVALACKNSIDYLNKASRTIDRITIDTYEYYRDHLK
;
A
#
# COMPACT_ATOMS: atom_id res chain seq x y z
N CYS A 1 -0.32 -8.54 -7.65
CA CYS A 1 -1.11 -7.29 -7.85
C CYS A 1 -1.41 -7.11 -9.34
N ALA A 2 -2.27 -6.16 -9.71
CA ALA A 2 -2.68 -5.91 -11.10
C ALA A 2 -1.81 -4.86 -11.83
N LYS A 3 -0.54 -4.68 -11.41
CA LYS A 3 0.36 -3.63 -11.93
C LYS A 3 0.68 -3.71 -13.42
N GLY A 4 0.39 -4.84 -14.06
CA GLY A 4 0.58 -5.03 -15.49
C GLY A 4 -0.60 -4.57 -16.37
N LEU A 5 -1.71 -4.14 -15.76
CA LEU A 5 -2.85 -3.55 -16.46
C LEU A 5 -2.58 -2.07 -16.75
N ASP A 6 -3.12 -1.57 -17.85
CA ASP A 6 -3.09 -0.12 -18.14
C ASP A 6 -4.10 0.67 -17.30
N ASP A 7 -3.99 2.00 -17.30
CA ASP A 7 -4.83 2.88 -16.47
C ASP A 7 -6.34 2.67 -16.70
N LYS A 8 -6.74 2.39 -17.95
CA LYS A 8 -8.14 2.18 -18.30
C LYS A 8 -8.61 0.83 -17.76
N GLU A 9 -7.82 -0.22 -17.95
CA GLU A 9 -8.09 -1.56 -17.43
C GLU A 9 -8.18 -1.56 -15.89
N LEU A 10 -7.29 -0.82 -15.21
CA LEU A 10 -7.34 -0.64 -13.76
C LEU A 10 -8.66 0.00 -13.30
N LEU A 11 -9.05 1.12 -13.92
CA LEU A 11 -10.30 1.82 -13.61
C LEU A 11 -11.53 0.94 -13.86
N GLU A 12 -11.57 0.22 -14.99
CA GLU A 12 -12.67 -0.68 -15.33
C GLU A 12 -12.77 -1.85 -14.34
N THR A 13 -11.63 -2.43 -13.94
CA THR A 13 -11.57 -3.54 -12.97
C THR A 13 -12.08 -3.10 -11.59
N VAL A 14 -11.64 -1.95 -11.09
CA VAL A 14 -12.07 -1.44 -9.77
C VAL A 14 -13.56 -1.09 -9.76
N ARG A 15 -14.07 -0.50 -10.86
CA ARG A 15 -15.51 -0.24 -11.04
C ARG A 15 -16.32 -1.53 -11.10
N HIS A 16 -15.82 -2.56 -11.78
CA HIS A 16 -16.47 -3.87 -11.85
C HIS A 16 -16.63 -4.49 -10.45
N GLY A 17 -15.58 -4.38 -9.63
CA GLY A 17 -15.59 -4.82 -8.23
C GLY A 17 -16.47 -3.97 -7.29
N ASN A 18 -17.15 -2.93 -7.79
CA ASN A 18 -17.94 -1.97 -7.00
C ASN A 18 -17.14 -1.31 -5.86
N ILE A 19 -15.86 -1.03 -6.10
CA ILE A 19 -14.98 -0.37 -5.14
C ILE A 19 -14.95 1.14 -5.44
N GLU A 20 -15.00 1.96 -4.39
CA GLU A 20 -14.90 3.41 -4.53
C GLU A 20 -13.49 3.83 -4.97
N ILE A 21 -13.46 4.82 -5.86
CA ILE A 21 -12.25 5.43 -6.41
C ILE A 21 -12.21 6.88 -5.95
N SER A 22 -11.15 7.25 -5.21
CA SER A 22 -10.93 8.62 -4.75
C SER A 22 -10.51 9.54 -5.89
N GLU A 23 -10.60 10.86 -5.70
CA GLU A 23 -10.10 11.84 -6.68
C GLU A 23 -8.59 11.71 -6.91
N VAL A 24 -7.83 11.36 -5.86
CA VAL A 24 -6.38 11.11 -5.96
C VAL A 24 -6.10 9.90 -6.83
N GLU A 25 -6.88 8.84 -6.70
CA GLU A 25 -6.76 7.63 -7.50
C GLU A 25 -7.24 7.82 -8.95
N LEU A 26 -8.24 8.68 -9.19
CA LEU A 26 -8.65 9.04 -10.55
C LEU A 26 -7.54 9.80 -11.29
N THR A 27 -6.81 10.66 -10.57
CA THR A 27 -5.72 11.47 -11.14
C THR A 27 -4.39 10.72 -11.19
N ASN A 28 -4.24 9.64 -10.40
CA ASN A 28 -3.08 8.76 -10.34
C ASN A 28 -3.55 7.28 -10.42
N PRO A 29 -4.02 6.80 -11.59
CA PRO A 29 -4.60 5.46 -11.72
C PRO A 29 -3.65 4.33 -11.34
N GLU A 30 -2.33 4.56 -11.33
CA GLU A 30 -1.37 3.55 -10.91
C GLU A 30 -1.60 3.09 -9.47
N LEU A 31 -2.22 3.89 -8.61
CA LEU A 31 -2.56 3.51 -7.24
C LEU A 31 -3.59 2.37 -7.19
N LEU A 32 -4.43 2.25 -8.22
CA LEU A 32 -5.51 1.28 -8.28
C LEU A 32 -5.05 -0.16 -8.49
N HIS A 33 -3.78 -0.42 -8.79
CA HIS A 33 -3.27 -1.78 -9.01
C HIS A 33 -3.43 -2.72 -7.81
N SER A 34 -3.54 -2.16 -6.61
CA SER A 34 -3.84 -2.89 -5.36
C SER A 34 -5.31 -3.29 -5.29
N LYS A 35 -6.22 -2.32 -5.41
CA LYS A 35 -7.67 -2.53 -5.46
C LYS A 35 -8.06 -3.48 -6.60
N ALA A 36 -7.60 -3.21 -7.82
CA ALA A 36 -7.82 -4.07 -8.98
C ALA A 36 -7.21 -5.46 -8.76
N GLY A 37 -6.03 -5.54 -8.14
CA GLY A 37 -5.39 -6.80 -7.77
C GLY A 37 -6.25 -7.65 -6.85
N SER A 38 -6.93 -7.03 -5.89
CA SER A 38 -7.85 -7.69 -4.96
C SER A 38 -9.11 -8.21 -5.67
N VAL A 39 -9.69 -7.42 -6.59
CA VAL A 39 -10.81 -7.86 -7.46
C VAL A 39 -10.41 -9.07 -8.31
N VAL A 40 -9.27 -8.99 -8.99
CA VAL A 40 -8.77 -10.09 -9.82
C VAL A 40 -8.49 -11.34 -8.97
N ALA A 41 -7.94 -11.18 -7.77
CA ALA A 41 -7.70 -12.31 -6.86
C ALA A 41 -8.99 -13.02 -6.49
N LYS A 42 -10.04 -12.26 -6.17
CA LYS A 42 -11.36 -12.78 -5.85
C LYS A 42 -12.01 -13.49 -7.04
N GLU A 43 -12.13 -12.79 -8.17
CA GLU A 43 -12.97 -13.26 -9.28
C GLU A 43 -12.27 -14.28 -10.18
N LYS A 44 -10.99 -14.08 -10.47
CA LYS A 44 -10.24 -14.93 -11.40
C LYS A 44 -9.62 -16.13 -10.71
N TYR A 45 -9.11 -15.95 -9.49
CA TYR A 45 -8.41 -16.99 -8.75
C TYR A 45 -9.26 -17.64 -7.65
N GLY A 46 -10.49 -17.17 -7.43
CA GLY A 46 -11.43 -17.75 -6.47
C GLY A 46 -10.97 -17.61 -5.02
N ILE A 47 -10.21 -16.55 -4.70
CA ILE A 47 -9.78 -16.29 -3.32
C ILE A 47 -10.97 -15.70 -2.55
N GLU A 48 -11.37 -16.40 -1.48
CA GLU A 48 -12.46 -15.98 -0.58
C GLU A 48 -11.95 -15.52 0.79
N ASP A 49 -10.66 -15.72 1.09
CA ASP A 49 -10.06 -15.30 2.34
C ASP A 49 -9.90 -13.77 2.38
N GLU A 50 -10.73 -13.13 3.20
CA GLU A 50 -10.74 -11.67 3.36
C GLU A 50 -9.41 -11.12 3.91
N GLU A 51 -8.63 -11.87 4.69
CA GLU A 51 -7.34 -11.40 5.17
C GLU A 51 -6.35 -11.30 4.00
N ILE A 52 -6.36 -12.28 3.08
CA ILE A 52 -5.56 -12.25 1.86
C ILE A 52 -6.02 -11.11 0.93
N LEU A 53 -7.33 -10.99 0.70
CA LEU A 53 -7.89 -9.97 -0.19
C LEU A 53 -7.59 -8.55 0.32
N ASN A 54 -7.70 -8.32 1.63
CA ASN A 54 -7.37 -7.04 2.25
C ASN A 54 -5.87 -6.75 2.22
N SER A 55 -5.01 -7.77 2.40
CA SER A 55 -3.56 -7.61 2.26
C SER A 55 -3.16 -7.17 0.85
N ILE A 56 -3.86 -7.66 -0.19
CA ILE A 56 -3.66 -7.18 -1.56
C ILE A 56 -4.26 -5.78 -1.74
N TYR A 57 -5.43 -5.49 -1.17
CA TYR A 57 -6.11 -4.21 -1.32
C TYR A 57 -5.30 -3.06 -0.71
N TRP A 58 -4.75 -3.24 0.49
CA TRP A 58 -4.12 -2.17 1.27
C TRP A 58 -2.60 -2.04 1.06
N HIS A 59 -1.96 -2.90 0.25
CA HIS A 59 -0.49 -2.90 0.15
C HIS A 59 0.14 -1.62 -0.44
N THR A 60 -0.62 -0.75 -1.11
CA THR A 60 -0.10 0.50 -1.69
C THR A 60 -0.12 1.65 -0.68
N THR A 61 -1.23 1.85 0.02
CA THR A 61 -1.43 2.99 0.94
C THR A 61 -1.23 2.63 2.40
N GLY A 62 -1.33 1.34 2.73
CA GLY A 62 -1.62 0.87 4.07
C GLY A 62 -3.05 1.25 4.50
N LYS A 63 -3.35 1.01 5.77
CA LYS A 63 -4.48 1.60 6.50
C LYS A 63 -4.15 1.71 8.00
N PRO A 64 -4.88 2.52 8.79
CA PRO A 64 -4.86 2.39 10.24
C PRO A 64 -5.18 0.96 10.68
N ASP A 65 -4.54 0.52 11.75
CA ASP A 65 -4.76 -0.79 12.37
C ASP A 65 -4.70 -1.97 11.38
N MET A 66 -3.57 -2.11 10.68
CA MET A 66 -3.36 -3.27 9.79
C MET A 66 -3.22 -4.56 10.58
N SER A 67 -3.78 -5.64 10.05
CA SER A 67 -3.49 -6.99 10.50
C SER A 67 -2.02 -7.32 10.32
N MET A 68 -1.56 -8.39 10.95
CA MET A 68 -0.18 -8.85 10.77
C MET A 68 0.13 -9.15 9.30
N LEU A 69 -0.77 -9.82 8.58
CA LEU A 69 -0.56 -10.15 7.17
C LEU A 69 -0.52 -8.89 6.29
N GLU A 70 -1.40 -7.93 6.54
CA GLU A 70 -1.41 -6.65 5.82
C GLU A 70 -0.09 -5.90 6.00
N LYS A 71 0.44 -5.83 7.24
CA LYS A 71 1.77 -5.25 7.52
C LYS A 71 2.89 -5.99 6.80
N ILE A 72 2.85 -7.33 6.80
CA ILE A 72 3.85 -8.16 6.11
C ILE A 72 3.86 -7.84 4.62
N ILE A 73 2.71 -7.84 3.95
CA ILE A 73 2.62 -7.62 2.50
C ILE A 73 2.99 -6.18 2.14
N PHE A 74 2.51 -5.19 2.90
CA PHE A 74 2.87 -3.78 2.72
C PHE A 74 4.39 -3.56 2.84
N LEU A 75 5.01 -4.05 3.92
CA LEU A 75 6.45 -3.90 4.12
C LEU A 75 7.26 -4.69 3.10
N ALA A 76 6.83 -5.92 2.76
CA ALA A 76 7.52 -6.75 1.78
C ALA A 76 7.63 -6.04 0.41
N ASP A 77 6.56 -5.41 -0.09
CA ASP A 77 6.63 -4.64 -1.34
C ASP A 77 7.61 -3.45 -1.24
N TYR A 78 7.70 -2.84 -0.07
CA TYR A 78 8.55 -1.68 0.17
C TYR A 78 10.03 -2.03 0.31
N ILE A 79 10.36 -3.10 1.05
CA ILE A 79 11.74 -3.41 1.48
C ILE A 79 12.41 -4.52 0.67
N GLU A 80 11.74 -5.09 -0.34
CA GLU A 80 12.26 -6.23 -1.09
C GLU A 80 13.68 -5.98 -1.64
N PRO A 81 14.51 -7.04 -1.80
CA PRO A 81 15.95 -6.89 -2.04
C PRO A 81 16.34 -6.08 -3.29
N ASN A 82 15.49 -6.05 -4.32
CA ASN A 82 15.76 -5.31 -5.55
C ASN A 82 15.44 -3.81 -5.42
N ARG A 83 14.78 -3.37 -4.35
CA ARG A 83 14.65 -1.95 -4.02
C ARG A 83 15.99 -1.44 -3.51
N ALA A 84 16.65 -0.64 -4.34
CA ALA A 84 17.87 0.08 -4.03
C ALA A 84 17.64 1.60 -4.10
N ASN A 85 18.52 2.39 -3.47
CA ASN A 85 18.51 3.86 -3.52
C ASN A 85 17.31 4.55 -2.86
N ILE A 86 16.60 3.85 -1.97
CA ILE A 86 15.58 4.47 -1.11
C ILE A 86 16.28 4.93 0.18
N PRO A 87 16.20 6.23 0.54
CA PRO A 87 16.77 6.72 1.79
C PRO A 87 16.27 5.89 2.98
N TRP A 88 17.16 5.53 3.90
CA TRP A 88 16.82 4.79 5.13
C TRP A 88 16.27 3.37 4.95
N ILE A 89 16.28 2.79 3.75
CA ILE A 89 15.71 1.45 3.51
C ILE A 89 16.32 0.37 4.40
N ASP A 90 17.62 0.44 4.70
CA ASP A 90 18.26 -0.55 5.57
C ASP A 90 17.81 -0.44 7.04
N SER A 91 17.50 0.77 7.51
CA SER A 91 16.89 0.97 8.83
C SER A 91 15.49 0.37 8.87
N ILE A 92 14.68 0.60 7.83
CA ILE A 92 13.33 0.05 7.71
C ILE A 92 13.40 -1.49 7.65
N ARG A 93 14.35 -2.06 6.89
CA ARG A 93 14.60 -3.51 6.84
C ARG A 93 14.90 -4.07 8.23
N GLN A 94 15.78 -3.45 9.00
CA GLN A 94 16.08 -3.91 10.37
C GLN A 94 14.86 -3.82 11.29
N LYS A 95 14.10 -2.72 11.20
CA LYS A 95 12.88 -2.53 11.97
C LYS A 95 11.81 -3.56 11.62
N ALA A 96 11.66 -3.94 10.35
CA ALA A 96 10.69 -4.96 9.95
C ALA A 96 10.87 -6.31 10.67
N PHE A 97 12.06 -6.62 11.21
CA PHE A 97 12.33 -7.83 12.00
C PHE A 97 12.30 -7.63 13.52
N THR A 98 12.19 -6.39 14.01
CA THR A 98 12.27 -6.06 15.45
C THR A 98 11.04 -5.34 15.96
N ASP A 99 10.46 -4.45 15.17
CA ASP A 99 9.23 -3.71 15.43
C ASP A 99 8.55 -3.37 14.08
N MET A 100 7.51 -4.14 13.74
CA MET A 100 6.79 -3.95 12.47
C MET A 100 5.98 -2.65 12.44
N ASP A 101 5.52 -2.15 13.59
CA ASP A 101 4.73 -0.91 13.65
C ASP A 101 5.64 0.29 13.40
N GLU A 102 6.84 0.28 13.99
CA GLU A 102 7.88 1.26 13.69
C GLU A 102 8.32 1.18 12.21
N ALA A 103 8.47 -0.02 11.66
CA ALA A 103 8.83 -0.20 10.25
C ALA A 103 7.76 0.38 9.30
N VAL A 104 6.47 0.15 9.58
CA VAL A 104 5.37 0.73 8.81
C VAL A 104 5.39 2.26 8.91
N ALA A 105 5.52 2.81 10.12
CA ALA A 105 5.59 4.26 10.32
C ALA A 105 6.74 4.89 9.52
N LEU A 106 7.93 4.28 9.54
CA LEU A 106 9.09 4.76 8.79
C LEU A 106 8.89 4.66 7.28
N ALA A 107 8.31 3.57 6.78
CA ALA A 107 8.00 3.40 5.36
C ALA A 107 6.99 4.46 4.88
N CYS A 108 5.89 4.68 5.61
CA CYS A 108 4.91 5.71 5.29
C CYS A 108 5.54 7.11 5.34
N LYS A 109 6.31 7.43 6.38
CA LYS A 109 7.02 8.71 6.50
C LYS A 109 7.93 8.97 5.29
N ASN A 110 8.69 7.96 4.87
CA ASN A 110 9.60 8.10 3.74
C ASN A 110 8.84 8.30 2.41
N SER A 111 7.72 7.59 2.21
CA SER A 111 6.83 7.81 1.06
C SER A 111 6.24 9.22 1.05
N ILE A 112 5.77 9.72 2.20
CA ILE A 112 5.26 11.09 2.36
C ILE A 112 6.35 12.12 2.06
N ASP A 113 7.55 11.96 2.64
CA ASP A 113 8.69 12.86 2.42
C ASP A 113 9.11 12.89 0.94
N TYR A 114 9.09 11.74 0.27
CA TYR A 114 9.38 11.63 -1.16
C TYR A 114 8.34 12.36 -2.02
N LEU A 115 7.05 12.12 -1.80
CA LEU A 115 5.97 12.73 -2.57
C LEU A 115 5.90 14.25 -2.36
N ASN A 116 6.12 14.72 -1.12
CA ASN A 116 6.22 16.14 -0.81
C ASN A 116 7.38 16.82 -1.56
N LYS A 117 8.56 16.20 -1.59
CA LYS A 117 9.72 16.72 -2.35
C LYS A 117 9.47 16.77 -3.85
N ALA A 118 8.67 15.83 -4.37
CA ALA A 118 8.30 15.76 -5.77
C ALA A 118 7.06 16.62 -6.13
N SER A 119 6.48 17.35 -5.15
CA SER A 119 5.22 18.10 -5.31
C SER A 119 4.08 17.24 -5.88
N ARG A 120 4.03 15.95 -5.52
CA ARG A 120 2.99 15.01 -5.94
C ARG A 120 1.89 14.91 -4.88
N THR A 121 0.68 14.62 -5.33
CA THR A 121 -0.46 14.36 -4.44
C THR A 121 -0.21 13.10 -3.60
N ILE A 122 -0.63 13.15 -2.34
CA ILE A 122 -0.53 12.03 -1.40
C ILE A 122 -1.94 11.57 -1.08
N ASP A 123 -2.19 10.27 -1.19
CA ASP A 123 -3.46 9.71 -0.73
C ASP A 123 -3.58 9.87 0.80
N ARG A 124 -4.72 10.42 1.24
CA ARG A 124 -4.97 10.71 2.66
C ARG A 124 -4.85 9.46 3.54
N ILE A 125 -5.19 8.28 3.03
CA ILE A 125 -5.06 7.02 3.77
C ILE A 125 -3.60 6.73 4.14
N THR A 126 -2.64 7.10 3.29
CA THR A 126 -1.21 6.97 3.63
C THR A 126 -0.82 7.86 4.82
N ILE A 127 -1.40 9.07 4.89
CA ILE A 127 -1.18 10.00 6.00
C ILE A 127 -1.80 9.45 7.27
N ASP A 128 -3.06 9.02 7.20
CA ASP A 128 -3.77 8.49 8.36
C ASP A 128 -3.10 7.20 8.89
N THR A 129 -2.57 6.36 7.98
CA THR A 129 -1.75 5.19 8.34
C THR A 129 -0.49 5.61 9.10
N TYR A 130 0.25 6.58 8.58
CA TYR A 130 1.45 7.10 9.26
C TYR A 130 1.12 7.65 10.65
N GLU A 131 0.08 8.48 10.76
CA GLU A 131 -0.35 9.10 12.02
C GLU A 131 -0.75 8.02 13.04
N TYR A 132 -1.52 7.02 12.61
CA TYR A 132 -1.89 5.88 13.45
C TYR A 132 -0.66 5.20 14.05
N TYR A 133 0.29 4.75 13.23
CA TYR A 133 1.45 4.02 13.76
C TYR A 133 2.37 4.91 14.58
N ARG A 134 2.62 6.15 14.14
CA ARG A 134 3.44 7.12 14.88
C ARG A 134 2.93 7.32 16.30
N ASP A 135 1.62 7.45 16.48
CA ASP A 135 1.01 7.76 17.77
C ASP A 135 0.96 6.54 18.71
N HIS A 136 1.17 5.33 18.18
CA HIS A 136 1.22 4.09 18.94
C HIS A 136 2.66 3.58 19.21
N LEU A 137 3.68 4.28 18.71
CA LEU A 137 5.08 4.00 19.08
C LEU A 137 5.30 4.39 20.54
N LYS A 138 5.86 3.46 21.34
CA LYS A 138 6.18 3.67 22.75
C LYS A 138 7.63 4.10 22.96
#